data_AF-A0A820T5V5-F1
#
_entry.id   AF-A0A820T5V5-F1
#
_cell.length_a   1.000
_cell.length_b   1.000
_cell.length_c   1.000
_cell.angle_alpha   90.00
_cell.angle_beta   90.00
_cell.angle_gamma   90.00
#
_symmetry.space_group_name_H-M   'P 1'
#
loop_
_entity.id
_entity.type
_entity.pdbx_description
1 polymer ?
#
loop_
_entity_poly.entity_id
_entity_poly.type
_entity_poly.pdbx_seq_one_letter_code
_entity_poly.pdbx_strand_id
1 'polypeptide(L)'
;EEYIAIAILRLVEMEKAVVEGAGAAGLAAILQGLLPELKGKKVVIPLCGGNIDTTVLGRVLERGLVADKRLVKVWLTVSDRPGSLAQMCKLFSTAGASVKDIYHERAWLKSDMFSVQIQVVLEVRDSEHADEVTKIISENYEDVKFYQGQI
;
A
#
# COMPACT_ATOMS: atom_id res chain seq x y z
N GLU A 1 5.47 -12.78 -6.97
CA GLU A 1 5.87 -12.52 -5.57
C GLU A 1 4.81 -11.76 -4.77
N GLU A 2 4.09 -10.81 -5.36
CA GLU A 2 3.02 -10.04 -4.68
C GLU A 2 2.01 -10.92 -3.94
N TYR A 3 1.45 -11.95 -4.58
CA TYR A 3 0.50 -12.86 -3.94
C TYR A 3 1.10 -13.68 -2.80
N ILE A 4 2.42 -13.92 -2.77
CA ILE A 4 3.08 -14.55 -1.63
C ILE A 4 3.08 -13.59 -0.44
N ALA A 5 3.35 -12.30 -0.68
CA ALA A 5 3.27 -11.28 0.36
C ALA A 5 1.84 -11.10 0.88
N ILE A 6 0.84 -11.09 0.00
CA ILE A 6 -0.59 -11.08 0.38
C ILE A 6 -0.94 -12.32 1.20
N ALA A 7 -0.49 -13.51 0.79
CA ALA A 7 -0.76 -14.75 1.52
C ALA A 7 -0.16 -14.73 2.93
N ILE A 8 1.09 -14.28 3.08
CA ILE A 8 1.73 -14.12 4.39
C ILE A 8 0.95 -13.10 5.24
N LEU A 9 0.58 -11.95 4.66
CA LEU A 9 -0.24 -10.94 5.33
C LEU A 9 -1.55 -11.55 5.86
N ARG A 10 -2.29 -12.28 5.02
CA ARG A 10 -3.56 -12.93 5.41
C ARG A 10 -3.38 -14.00 6.48
N LEU A 11 -2.32 -14.82 6.40
CA LEU A 11 -2.02 -15.82 7.43
C LEU A 11 -1.74 -15.16 8.78
N VAL A 12 -1.03 -14.03 8.82
CA VAL A 12 -0.79 -13.28 10.06
C VAL A 12 -2.07 -12.61 10.56
N GLU A 13 -2.86 -12.01 9.68
CA GLU A 13 -4.08 -11.28 10.06
C GLU A 13 -5.19 -12.21 10.55
N MET A 14 -5.45 -13.31 9.84
CA MET A 14 -6.59 -14.18 10.05
C MET A 14 -6.26 -15.39 10.93
N GLU A 15 -5.14 -16.05 10.66
CA GLU A 15 -4.78 -17.32 11.32
C GLU A 15 -3.73 -17.14 12.43
N LYS A 16 -3.16 -15.94 12.56
CA LYS A 16 -2.02 -15.63 13.44
C LYS A 16 -0.81 -16.54 13.19
N ALA A 17 -0.68 -17.06 11.98
CA ALA A 17 0.38 -17.95 11.56
C ALA A 17 1.52 -17.15 10.92
N VAL A 18 2.75 -17.39 11.39
CA VAL A 18 3.97 -16.83 10.81
C VAL A 18 4.62 -17.91 9.96
N VAL A 19 4.75 -17.64 8.66
CA VAL A 19 5.34 -18.56 7.68
C VAL A 19 6.36 -17.85 6.80
N GLU A 20 7.24 -18.62 6.19
CA GLU A 20 8.11 -18.13 5.12
C GLU A 20 7.42 -18.16 3.74
N GLY A 21 8.07 -17.61 2.71
CA GLY A 21 7.52 -17.53 1.36
C GLY A 21 7.10 -18.89 0.77
N ALA A 22 7.92 -19.93 0.97
CA ALA A 22 7.59 -21.28 0.52
C ALA A 22 6.34 -21.84 1.22
N GLY A 23 6.21 -21.60 2.54
CA GLY A 23 5.06 -22.03 3.33
C GLY A 23 3.75 -21.33 2.95
N ALA A 24 3.83 -20.12 2.39
CA ALA A 24 2.66 -19.37 1.92
C ALA A 24 2.29 -19.63 0.46
N ALA A 25 3.13 -20.32 -0.32
CA ALA A 25 2.97 -20.44 -1.77
C ALA A 25 1.65 -21.10 -2.20
N GLY A 26 1.19 -22.12 -1.44
CA GLY A 26 -0.08 -22.79 -1.73
C GLY A 26 -1.29 -21.85 -1.58
N LEU A 27 -1.31 -21.03 -0.53
CA LEU A 27 -2.36 -20.03 -0.34
C LEU A 27 -2.26 -18.92 -1.40
N ALA A 28 -1.04 -18.47 -1.73
CA ALA A 28 -0.82 -17.49 -2.78
C ALA A 28 -1.41 -17.92 -4.13
N ALA A 29 -1.21 -19.18 -4.54
CA ALA A 29 -1.76 -19.72 -5.78
C ALA A 29 -3.29 -19.73 -5.79
N ILE A 30 -3.92 -20.01 -4.64
CA ILE A 30 -5.38 -19.98 -4.49
C ILE A 30 -5.90 -18.53 -4.57
N LEU A 31 -5.28 -17.60 -3.84
CA LEU A 31 -5.66 -16.18 -3.84
C LEU A 31 -5.51 -15.54 -5.23
N GLN A 32 -4.50 -15.96 -5.99
CA GLN A 32 -4.28 -15.52 -7.37
C GLN A 32 -5.27 -16.16 -8.37
N GLY A 33 -6.04 -17.17 -7.95
CA GLY A 33 -6.97 -17.87 -8.83
C GLY A 33 -6.31 -18.84 -9.81
N LEU A 34 -5.09 -19.30 -9.53
CA LEU A 34 -4.34 -20.22 -10.39
C LEU A 34 -4.85 -21.68 -10.32
N LEU A 35 -5.71 -21.99 -9.36
CA LEU A 35 -6.23 -23.34 -9.09
C LEU A 35 -7.78 -23.36 -9.18
N PRO A 36 -8.38 -23.00 -10.32
CA PRO A 36 -9.84 -22.89 -10.47
C PRO A 36 -10.57 -24.23 -10.20
N GLU A 37 -9.91 -25.36 -10.42
CA GLU A 37 -10.41 -26.70 -10.15
C GLU A 37 -10.66 -27.00 -8.66
N LEU A 38 -10.16 -26.14 -7.77
CA LEU A 38 -10.38 -26.23 -6.33
C LEU A 38 -11.64 -25.49 -5.86
N LYS A 39 -12.28 -24.70 -6.72
CA LYS A 39 -13.46 -23.90 -6.37
C LYS A 39 -14.58 -24.79 -5.80
N GLY A 40 -15.09 -24.43 -4.61
CA GLY A 40 -16.15 -25.16 -3.91
C GLY A 40 -15.71 -26.42 -3.18
N LYS A 41 -14.42 -26.79 -3.23
CA LYS A 41 -13.88 -27.95 -2.50
C LYS A 41 -13.39 -27.54 -1.11
N LYS A 42 -13.37 -28.51 -0.18
CA LYS A 42 -12.62 -28.39 1.07
C LYS A 42 -11.15 -28.71 0.78
N VAL A 43 -10.27 -27.72 0.93
CA VAL A 43 -8.85 -27.82 0.60
C VAL A 43 -8.04 -27.66 1.88
N VAL A 44 -6.99 -28.48 2.02
CA VAL A 44 -5.98 -28.34 3.07
C VAL A 44 -4.70 -27.85 2.42
N ILE A 45 -4.11 -26.80 2.98
CA ILE A 45 -2.84 -26.23 2.53
C ILE A 45 -1.80 -26.52 3.62
N PRO A 46 -0.81 -27.39 3.37
CA PRO A 46 0.29 -27.59 4.31
C PRO A 46 1.17 -26.33 4.41
N LEU A 47 1.27 -25.75 5.60
CA LEU A 47 2.19 -24.65 5.88
C LEU A 47 3.56 -25.23 6.27
N CYS A 48 4.42 -25.44 5.28
CA CYS A 48 5.63 -26.25 5.42
C CYS A 48 6.86 -25.53 6.01
N GLY A 49 6.78 -24.24 6.36
CA GLY A 49 7.93 -23.51 6.89
C GLY A 49 7.59 -22.21 7.61
N GLY A 50 8.37 -21.90 8.65
CA GLY A 50 8.16 -20.73 9.54
C GLY A 50 9.45 -20.08 10.05
N ASN A 51 10.61 -20.41 9.45
CA ASN A 51 11.91 -19.86 9.84
C ASN A 51 12.17 -18.50 9.17
N ILE A 52 11.26 -17.55 9.36
CA ILE A 52 11.39 -16.19 8.82
C ILE A 52 11.91 -15.24 9.90
N ASP A 53 12.96 -14.49 9.59
CA ASP A 53 13.45 -13.43 10.45
C ASP A 53 12.45 -12.27 10.55
N THR A 54 12.35 -11.64 11.71
CA THR A 54 11.37 -10.57 11.98
C THR A 54 11.54 -9.34 11.08
N THR A 55 12.77 -9.03 10.66
CA THR A 55 13.06 -7.94 9.71
C THR A 55 12.60 -8.30 8.30
N VAL A 56 12.72 -9.58 7.91
CA VAL A 56 12.19 -10.07 6.63
C VAL A 56 10.66 -10.07 6.67
N LEU A 57 10.07 -10.58 7.76
CA LEU A 57 8.63 -10.59 7.96
C LEU A 57 8.06 -9.16 7.85
N GLY A 58 8.64 -8.19 8.55
CA GLY A 58 8.22 -6.79 8.48
C GLY A 58 8.20 -6.24 7.04
N ARG A 59 9.28 -6.44 6.29
CA ARG A 59 9.36 -6.01 4.88
C ARG A 59 8.35 -6.71 3.97
N VAL A 60 8.08 -7.99 4.22
CA VAL A 60 7.07 -8.75 3.47
C VAL A 60 5.67 -8.25 3.78
N LEU A 61 5.35 -7.96 5.04
CA LEU A 61 4.06 -7.40 5.43
C LEU A 61 3.84 -6.03 4.78
N GLU A 62 4.85 -5.17 4.73
CA GLU A 62 4.74 -3.88 4.02
C GLU A 62 4.47 -4.05 2.52
N ARG A 63 5.19 -4.97 1.86
CA ARG A 63 4.92 -5.32 0.45
C ARG A 63 3.51 -5.89 0.27
N GLY A 64 3.05 -6.70 1.22
CA GLY A 64 1.70 -7.25 1.25
C GLY A 64 0.65 -6.14 1.32
N LEU A 65 0.83 -5.14 2.18
CA LEU A 65 -0.08 -3.99 2.28
C LEU A 65 -0.10 -3.13 1.01
N VAL A 66 1.04 -2.98 0.32
CA VAL A 66 1.08 -2.31 -1.00
C VAL A 66 0.29 -3.11 -2.03
N ALA A 67 0.53 -4.42 -2.12
CA ALA A 67 -0.16 -5.30 -3.07
C ALA A 67 -1.67 -5.44 -2.76
N ASP A 68 -2.05 -5.32 -1.49
CA ASP A 68 -3.43 -5.31 -1.00
C ASP A 68 -4.09 -3.92 -1.09
N LYS A 69 -3.44 -2.95 -1.75
CA LYS A 69 -3.90 -1.55 -1.94
C LYS A 69 -4.22 -0.81 -0.63
N ARG A 70 -3.61 -1.21 0.49
CA ARG A 70 -3.75 -0.56 1.80
C ARG A 70 -2.67 0.47 2.11
N LEU A 71 -1.66 0.56 1.25
CA LEU A 71 -0.69 1.65 1.24
C LEU A 71 -0.72 2.34 -0.12
N VAL A 72 -1.01 3.64 -0.14
CA VAL A 72 -1.05 4.48 -1.33
C VAL A 72 0.18 5.38 -1.32
N LYS A 73 0.94 5.42 -2.42
CA LYS A 73 2.10 6.30 -2.55
C LYS A 73 1.83 7.29 -3.67
N VAL A 74 1.89 8.57 -3.34
CA VAL A 74 1.55 9.65 -4.26
C VAL A 74 2.60 10.75 -4.22
N TRP A 75 2.90 11.29 -5.38
CA TRP A 75 3.63 12.53 -5.57
C TRP A 75 2.64 13.59 -6.00
N LEU A 76 2.69 14.75 -5.34
CA LEU A 76 1.84 15.89 -5.66
C LEU A 76 2.61 17.18 -5.38
N THR A 77 2.19 18.26 -6.02
CA THR A 77 2.82 19.57 -5.83
C THR A 77 1.94 20.46 -4.97
N VAL A 78 2.52 21.08 -3.94
CA VAL A 78 1.82 22.10 -3.13
C VAL A 78 2.54 23.44 -3.19
N SER A 79 1.81 24.51 -2.88
CA SER A 79 2.40 25.84 -2.70
C SER A 79 3.41 25.82 -1.55
N ASP A 80 4.56 26.44 -1.75
CA ASP A 80 5.59 26.59 -0.73
C ASP A 80 5.31 27.82 0.16
N ARG A 81 4.15 27.81 0.81
CA ARG A 81 3.72 28.84 1.75
C ARG A 81 3.35 28.23 3.10
N PRO A 82 3.48 29.00 4.20
CA PRO A 82 3.01 28.57 5.51
C PRO A 82 1.54 28.11 5.44
N GLY A 83 1.26 26.93 5.98
CA GLY A 83 -0.08 26.35 6.05
C GLY A 83 -0.46 25.40 4.90
N SER A 84 0.24 25.40 3.76
CA SER A 84 -0.09 24.51 2.64
C SER A 84 0.04 23.03 2.99
N LEU A 85 1.10 22.67 3.74
CA LEU A 85 1.25 21.30 4.25
C LEU A 85 0.15 20.92 5.25
N ALA A 86 -0.27 21.86 6.11
CA ALA A 86 -1.33 21.62 7.09
C ALA A 86 -2.68 21.39 6.40
N GLN A 87 -3.00 22.15 5.35
CA GLN A 87 -4.20 21.96 4.53
C GLN A 87 -4.21 20.58 3.85
N MET A 88 -3.07 20.17 3.31
CA MET A 88 -2.91 18.84 2.70
C MET A 88 -3.11 17.71 3.71
N CYS A 89 -2.43 17.75 4.85
CA CYS A 89 -2.63 16.76 5.91
C CYS A 89 -4.07 16.76 6.43
N LYS A 90 -4.73 17.93 6.48
CA LYS A 90 -6.14 18.03 6.87
C LYS A 90 -7.07 17.36 5.85
N LEU A 91 -6.80 17.50 4.56
CA LEU A 91 -7.54 16.83 3.49
C LEU A 91 -7.40 15.31 3.61
N PHE A 92 -6.17 14.79 3.77
CA PHE A 92 -5.94 13.35 3.96
C PHE A 92 -6.67 12.80 5.18
N SER A 93 -6.57 13.49 6.32
CA SER A 93 -7.26 13.09 7.54
C SER A 93 -8.79 13.13 7.38
N THR A 94 -9.33 14.11 6.65
CA THR A 94 -10.78 14.22 6.40
C THR A 94 -11.26 13.11 5.46
N ALA A 95 -10.42 12.70 4.51
CA ALA A 95 -10.65 11.55 3.66
C ALA A 95 -10.47 10.20 4.39
N GLY A 96 -10.04 10.19 5.66
CA GLY A 96 -9.85 8.97 6.44
C GLY A 96 -8.48 8.29 6.25
N ALA A 97 -7.55 8.91 5.52
CA ALA A 97 -6.20 8.39 5.30
C ALA A 97 -5.22 8.85 6.39
N SER A 98 -4.29 7.97 6.77
CA SER A 98 -3.20 8.29 7.71
C SER A 98 -1.88 8.49 6.99
N VAL A 99 -1.09 9.49 7.38
CA VAL A 99 0.24 9.72 6.79
C VAL A 99 1.25 8.80 7.46
N LYS A 100 1.79 7.84 6.68
CA LYS A 100 2.85 6.92 7.14
C LYS A 100 4.24 7.50 6.94
N ASP A 101 4.48 8.13 5.80
CA ASP A 101 5.76 8.74 5.47
C ASP A 101 5.56 9.97 4.57
N ILE A 102 6.44 10.97 4.71
CA ILE A 102 6.38 12.20 3.94
C ILE A 102 7.79 12.73 3.64
N TYR A 103 8.04 13.00 2.37
CA TYR A 103 9.29 13.57 1.88
C TYR A 103 9.02 14.81 1.02
N HIS A 104 9.87 15.83 1.20
CA HIS A 104 9.76 17.11 0.51
C HIS A 104 10.94 17.26 -0.46
N GLU A 105 10.66 17.55 -1.71
CA GLU A 105 11.66 17.86 -2.72
C GLU A 105 11.49 19.30 -3.22
N ARG A 106 12.58 20.08 -3.18
CA ARG A 106 12.60 21.52 -3.51
C ARG A 106 13.65 21.85 -4.56
N ALA A 107 14.76 21.12 -4.59
CA ALA A 107 15.94 21.46 -5.38
C ALA A 107 15.79 21.09 -6.87
N TRP A 108 14.93 20.11 -7.16
CA TRP A 108 14.81 19.51 -8.50
C TRP A 108 13.44 19.73 -9.16
N LEU A 109 12.78 20.86 -8.86
CA LEU A 109 11.52 21.22 -9.47
C LEU A 109 11.73 22.01 -10.77
N LYS A 110 11.14 21.51 -11.85
CA LYS A 110 11.12 22.24 -13.15
C LYS A 110 10.09 23.37 -13.18
N SER A 111 9.12 23.34 -12.26
CA SER A 111 8.08 24.35 -12.10
C SER A 111 8.40 25.33 -10.98
N ASP A 112 7.83 26.53 -11.11
CA ASP A 112 7.75 27.68 -10.18
C ASP A 112 8.54 27.60 -8.85
N MET A 113 9.38 28.62 -8.59
CA MET A 113 10.20 28.77 -7.37
C MET A 113 9.39 28.72 -6.05
N PHE A 114 8.07 28.87 -6.12
CA PHE A 114 7.16 28.88 -4.97
C PHE A 114 6.36 27.58 -4.81
N SER A 115 6.86 26.47 -5.35
CA SER A 115 6.26 25.15 -5.25
C SER A 115 7.19 24.15 -4.56
N VAL A 116 6.61 23.15 -3.89
CA VAL A 116 7.32 22.01 -3.32
C VAL A 116 6.63 20.72 -3.74
N GLN A 117 7.39 19.75 -4.25
CA GLN A 117 6.85 18.43 -4.53
C GLN A 117 6.90 17.60 -3.24
N ILE A 118 5.77 16.98 -2.94
CA ILE A 118 5.57 16.12 -1.79
C ILE A 118 5.45 14.70 -2.31
N GLN A 119 6.30 13.82 -1.81
CA GLN A 119 6.05 12.39 -1.86
C GLN A 119 5.44 11.99 -0.52
N VAL A 120 4.26 11.39 -0.53
CA VAL A 120 3.60 10.90 0.68
C VAL A 120 3.18 9.44 0.52
N VAL A 121 3.34 8.68 1.60
CA VAL A 121 2.78 7.34 1.75
C VAL A 121 1.61 7.43 2.71
N LEU A 122 0.43 7.06 2.24
CA LEU A 122 -0.82 7.06 2.98
C LEU A 122 -1.22 5.62 3.31
N GLU A 123 -1.67 5.40 4.54
CA GLU A 123 -2.34 4.17 4.95
C GLU A 123 -3.86 4.35 4.83
N VAL A 124 -4.50 3.38 4.19
CA VAL A 124 -5.94 3.33 3.96
C VAL A 124 -6.50 1.99 4.45
N ARG A 125 -7.84 1.90 4.49
CA ARG A 125 -8.54 0.77 5.12
C ARG A 125 -8.51 -0.47 4.23
N ASP A 126 -8.83 -0.27 2.96
CA ASP A 126 -8.98 -1.29 1.92
C ASP A 126 -8.87 -0.63 0.54
N SER A 127 -9.01 -1.45 -0.51
CA SER A 127 -8.93 -0.97 -1.90
C SER A 127 -10.02 0.03 -2.27
N GLU A 128 -11.25 -0.10 -1.77
CA GLU A 128 -12.34 0.82 -2.12
C GLU A 128 -12.06 2.21 -1.53
N HIS A 129 -11.63 2.24 -0.27
CA HIS A 129 -11.19 3.47 0.37
C HIS A 129 -9.92 4.05 -0.29
N ALA A 130 -9.03 3.22 -0.83
CA ALA A 130 -7.90 3.70 -1.63
C ALA A 130 -8.37 4.46 -2.88
N ASP A 131 -9.36 3.92 -3.60
CA ASP A 131 -9.92 4.55 -4.79
C ASP A 131 -10.63 5.88 -4.45
N GLU A 132 -11.35 5.94 -3.33
CA GLU A 132 -11.95 7.17 -2.81
C GLU A 132 -10.89 8.25 -2.50
N VAL A 133 -9.84 7.88 -1.76
CA VAL A 133 -8.76 8.80 -1.36
C VAL A 133 -8.00 9.30 -2.59
N THR A 134 -7.63 8.43 -3.52
CA THR A 134 -6.91 8.81 -4.74
C THR A 134 -7.74 9.77 -5.61
N LYS A 135 -9.05 9.57 -5.69
CA LYS A 135 -9.98 10.49 -6.36
C LYS A 135 -10.00 11.86 -5.69
N ILE A 136 -10.19 11.93 -4.38
CA ILE A 136 -10.20 13.20 -3.62
C ILE A 136 -8.89 13.97 -3.83
N ILE A 137 -7.74 13.29 -3.82
CA ILE A 137 -6.44 13.92 -4.05
C ILE A 137 -6.36 14.51 -5.47
N SER A 138 -6.79 13.74 -6.47
CA SER A 138 -6.75 14.17 -7.87
C SER A 138 -7.70 15.34 -8.18
N GLU A 139 -8.76 15.51 -7.40
CA GLU A 139 -9.69 16.64 -7.51
C GLU A 139 -9.18 17.92 -6.84
N ASN A 140 -8.24 17.82 -5.87
CA ASN A 140 -7.79 18.95 -5.06
C ASN A 140 -6.35 19.41 -5.36
N TYR A 141 -5.56 18.60 -6.06
CA TYR A 141 -4.16 18.89 -6.38
C TYR A 141 -3.88 18.69 -7.87
N GLU A 142 -2.98 19.53 -8.40
CA GLU A 142 -2.44 19.40 -9.74
C GLU A 142 -1.12 18.60 -9.74
N ASP A 143 -0.70 18.10 -10.91
CA ASP A 143 0.51 17.29 -11.11
C ASP A 143 0.62 16.07 -10.16
N VAL A 144 -0.51 15.40 -9.94
CA VAL A 144 -0.58 14.20 -9.10
C VAL A 144 -0.09 12.98 -9.88
N LYS A 145 0.84 12.23 -9.29
CA LYS A 145 1.32 10.95 -9.81
C LYS A 145 1.22 9.90 -8.71
N PHE A 146 0.60 8.77 -8.99
CA PHE A 146 0.55 7.63 -8.07
C PHE A 146 1.60 6.59 -8.44
N TYR A 147 2.02 5.79 -7.47
CA TYR A 147 2.92 4.67 -7.73
C TYR A 147 2.27 3.64 -8.66
N GLN A 148 3.07 3.04 -9.55
CA GLN A 148 2.58 2.11 -10.57
C GLN A 148 1.79 0.95 -9.94
N GLY A 149 0.63 0.61 -10.51
CA GLY A 149 -0.26 -0.46 -10.03
C GLY A 149 -1.30 -0.02 -8.98
N GLN A 150 -1.36 1.26 -8.62
CA GLN A 150 -2.35 1.80 -7.67
C GLN A 150 -3.62 2.37 -8.32
N ILE A 151 -3.68 2.42 -9.66
CA ILE A 151 -4.84 2.84 -10.47
C ILE A 151 -5.05 1.81 -11.58
#